data_AF-A0A536RS80-F1
#
_entry.id   AF-A0A536RS80-F1
#
_cell.length_a   1.000
_cell.length_b   1.000
_cell.length_c   1.000
_cell.angle_alpha   90.00
_cell.angle_beta   90.00
_cell.angle_gamma   90.00
#
_symmetry.space_group_name_H-M   'P 1'
#
loop_
_entity.id
_entity.type
_entity.pdbx_description
1 polymer ?
#
loop_
_entity_poly.entity_id
_entity_poly.type
_entity_poly.pdbx_seq_one_letter_code
_entity_poly.pdbx_strand_id
1 'polypeptide(L)'
;MVDMAPAGEAIACQLISLRRVIDQLELQFSQLAAEFDQTDWWDYEGFNSSGDWIRFNCRMTSNAAYDRLAVGERLADLPRSA
;
A
#
# COMPACT_ATOMS: atom_id res chain seq x y z
N MET A 1 -2.89 0.67 41.91
CA MET A 1 -2.71 0.17 40.53
C MET A 1 -3.95 0.61 39.76
N VAL A 2 -3.83 1.63 38.90
CA VAL A 2 -4.99 2.10 38.11
C VAL A 2 -5.27 1.02 37.06
N ASP A 3 -6.52 0.57 37.00
CA ASP A 3 -6.95 -0.36 35.96
C ASP A 3 -6.93 0.35 34.61
N MET A 4 -5.94 -0.02 33.79
CA MET A 4 -5.73 0.54 32.45
C MET A 4 -6.53 -0.20 31.38
N ALA A 5 -7.29 -1.25 31.74
CA ALA A 5 -8.01 -2.06 30.77
C ALA A 5 -8.99 -1.25 29.89
N PRO A 6 -9.79 -0.30 30.42
CA PRO A 6 -10.71 0.49 29.60
C PRO A 6 -9.99 1.42 28.61
N ALA A 7 -8.83 1.96 29.02
CA ALA A 7 -8.01 2.80 28.14
C ALA A 7 -7.32 1.96 27.04
N GLY A 8 -6.85 0.76 27.40
CA GLY A 8 -6.28 -0.20 26.45
C GLY A 8 -7.29 -0.63 25.38
N GLU A 9 -8.54 -0.91 25.77
CA GLU A 9 -9.61 -1.26 24.83
C GLU A 9 -9.89 -0.13 23.83
N ALA A 10 -10.01 1.11 24.31
CA ALA A 10 -10.23 2.26 23.44
C ALA A 10 -9.10 2.48 22.43
N ILE A 11 -7.83 2.27 22.83
CA ILE A 11 -6.67 2.36 21.94
C ILE A 11 -6.70 1.23 20.91
N ALA A 12 -7.01 0.00 21.32
CA ALA A 12 -7.10 -1.15 20.42
C ALA A 12 -8.16 -0.94 19.33
N CYS A 13 -9.34 -0.43 19.70
CA CYS A 13 -10.40 -0.08 18.75
C CYS A 13 -9.96 1.00 17.74
N GLN A 14 -9.20 2.00 18.19
CA GLN A 14 -8.64 3.03 17.31
C GLN A 14 -7.60 2.46 16.35
N LEU A 15 -6.71 1.58 16.82
CA LEU A 15 -5.72 0.91 15.96
C LEU A 15 -6.39 0.08 14.86
N ILE A 16 -7.44 -0.69 15.19
CA ILE A 16 -8.19 -1.48 14.21
C ILE A 16 -8.83 -0.57 13.16
N SER A 17 -9.44 0.53 13.60
CA SER A 17 -10.09 1.48 12.71
C SER A 17 -9.08 2.15 11.78
N LEU A 18 -7.94 2.58 12.31
CA LEU A 18 -6.85 3.16 11.53
C LEU A 18 -6.29 2.15 10.52
N ARG A 19 -6.04 0.91 10.93
CA ARG A 19 -5.48 -0.12 10.04
C ARG A 19 -6.39 -0.37 8.84
N ARG A 20 -7.71 -0.43 9.03
CA ARG A 20 -8.68 -0.56 7.92
C ARG A 20 -8.59 0.57 6.90
N VAL A 21 -8.40 1.81 7.36
CA VAL A 21 -8.21 2.96 6.47
C VAL A 21 -6.89 2.85 5.73
N ILE A 22 -5.80 2.50 6.43
CA ILE A 22 -4.50 2.31 5.79
C ILE A 22 -4.55 1.17 4.77
N ASP A 23 -5.25 0.06 5.06
CA ASP A 23 -5.41 -1.06 4.12
C ASP A 23 -6.10 -0.63 2.82
N GLN A 24 -7.14 0.21 2.91
CA GLN A 24 -7.81 0.78 1.74
C GLN A 24 -6.86 1.69 0.93
N LEU A 25 -6.08 2.53 1.61
CA LEU A 25 -5.11 3.42 0.95
C LEU A 25 -3.97 2.62 0.31
N GLU A 26 -3.49 1.56 0.96
CA GLU A 26 -2.47 0.67 0.42
C GLU A 26 -2.98 -0.11 -0.80
N LEU A 27 -4.27 -0.48 -0.81
CA LEU A 27 -4.90 -1.13 -1.95
C LEU A 27 -5.02 -0.16 -3.15
N GLN A 28 -5.49 1.05 -2.90
CA GLN A 28 -5.54 2.12 -3.91
C GLN A 28 -4.14 2.44 -4.44
N PHE A 29 -3.14 2.50 -3.57
CA PHE A 29 -1.75 2.70 -3.99
C PHE A 29 -1.27 1.56 -4.89
N SER A 30 -1.58 0.31 -4.55
CA SER A 30 -1.22 -0.86 -5.36
C SER A 30 -1.86 -0.79 -6.74
N GLN A 31 -3.13 -0.39 -6.82
CA GLN A 31 -3.82 -0.19 -8.10
C GLN A 31 -3.11 0.88 -8.96
N LEU A 32 -2.82 2.05 -8.38
CA LEU A 32 -2.12 3.12 -9.08
C LEU A 32 -0.70 2.72 -9.48
N ALA A 33 0.00 1.91 -8.68
CA ALA A 33 1.31 1.39 -9.02
C ALA A 33 1.25 0.51 -10.27
N ALA A 34 0.26 -0.38 -10.38
CA ALA A 34 0.09 -1.22 -11.57
C ALA A 34 -0.39 -0.44 -12.80
N GLU A 35 -1.19 0.62 -12.62
CA GLU A 35 -1.54 1.54 -13.72
C GLU A 35 -0.31 2.35 -14.17
N PHE A 36 0.53 2.80 -13.23
CA PHE A 36 1.76 3.52 -13.52
C PHE A 36 2.80 2.65 -14.25
N ASP A 37 2.88 1.36 -13.90
CA ASP A 37 3.74 0.38 -14.57
C ASP A 37 3.43 0.22 -16.07
N GLN A 38 2.16 0.41 -16.45
CA GLN A 38 1.70 0.37 -17.84
C GLN A 38 2.01 1.66 -18.62
N THR A 39 2.55 2.68 -17.95
CA THR A 39 3.04 3.89 -18.61
C THR A 39 4.53 3.79 -18.89
N ASP A 40 5.03 4.67 -19.75
CA ASP A 40 6.47 4.78 -20.03
C ASP A 40 7.15 5.88 -19.18
N TRP A 41 6.45 6.52 -18.22
CA TRP A 41 6.96 7.70 -17.51
C TRP A 41 8.24 7.43 -16.71
N TRP A 42 8.33 6.25 -16.09
CA TRP A 42 9.52 5.85 -15.35
C TRP A 42 10.75 5.75 -16.26
N ASP A 43 10.59 5.36 -17.52
CA ASP A 43 11.67 5.31 -18.52
C ASP A 43 12.04 6.72 -18.99
N TYR A 44 11.06 7.59 -19.23
CA TYR A 44 11.31 9.02 -19.52
C TYR A 44 12.11 9.73 -18.42
N GLU A 45 11.89 9.35 -17.16
CA GLU A 45 12.63 9.84 -15.99
C GLU A 45 13.99 9.14 -15.80
N GLY A 46 14.32 8.14 -16.63
CA GLY A 46 15.61 7.44 -16.64
C GLY A 46 15.75 6.32 -15.61
N PHE A 47 14.63 5.77 -15.11
CA PHE A 47 14.64 4.60 -14.24
C PHE A 47 14.55 3.31 -15.06
N ASN A 48 15.08 2.20 -14.51
CA ASN A 48 15.05 0.90 -15.20
C ASN A 48 13.70 0.18 -15.10
N SER A 49 12.83 0.60 -14.19
CA SER A 49 11.51 0.03 -13.96
C SER A 49 10.63 1.00 -13.16
N SER A 50 9.31 0.80 -13.25
CA SER A 50 8.35 1.49 -12.38
C SER A 50 8.62 1.22 -10.89
N GLY A 51 9.04 -0.01 -10.55
CA GLY A 51 9.37 -0.42 -9.18
C GLY A 51 10.57 0.34 -8.60
N ASP A 52 11.61 0.58 -9.40
CA ASP A 52 12.74 1.41 -8.99
C ASP A 52 12.34 2.88 -8.82
N TRP A 53 11.49 3.39 -9.71
CA TRP A 53 10.93 4.74 -9.60
C TRP A 53 10.13 4.89 -8.29
N ILE A 54 9.23 3.95 -8.00
CA ILE A 54 8.42 3.94 -6.77
C ILE A 54 9.32 3.82 -5.54
N ARG A 55 10.29 2.91 -5.56
CA ARG A 55 11.22 2.72 -4.44
C ARG A 55 11.93 4.01 -4.08
N PHE A 56 12.46 4.70 -5.09
CA PHE A 56 13.22 5.93 -4.90
C PHE A 56 12.32 7.11 -4.49
N ASN A 57 11.23 7.34 -5.22
CA ASN A 57 10.37 8.51 -5.03
C ASN A 57 9.43 8.38 -3.84
N CYS A 58 8.91 7.17 -3.56
CA CYS A 58 8.02 6.91 -2.42
C CYS A 58 8.77 6.42 -1.17
N ARG A 59 10.12 6.39 -1.19
CA ARG A 59 10.97 6.01 -0.04
C ARG A 59 10.67 4.61 0.51
N MET A 60 10.41 3.67 -0.39
CA MET A 60 10.09 2.29 -0.04
C MET A 60 11.33 1.41 -0.11
N THR A 61 11.28 0.25 0.54
CA THR A 61 12.26 -0.82 0.27
C THR A 61 11.90 -1.50 -1.05
N SER A 62 12.85 -2.23 -1.65
CA SER A 62 12.60 -2.93 -2.91
C SER A 62 11.41 -3.87 -2.78
N ASN A 63 11.41 -4.77 -1.79
CA ASN A 63 10.30 -5.72 -1.59
C ASN A 63 8.97 -4.98 -1.43
N ALA A 64 8.91 -3.95 -0.60
CA ALA A 64 7.66 -3.22 -0.40
C ALA A 64 7.13 -2.59 -1.70
N ALA A 65 8.00 -2.02 -2.54
CA ALA A 65 7.58 -1.42 -3.81
C ALA A 65 7.09 -2.49 -4.82
N TYR A 66 7.86 -3.55 -5.02
CA TYR A 66 7.50 -4.61 -5.96
C TYR A 66 6.28 -5.43 -5.48
N ASP A 67 6.08 -5.56 -4.16
CA ASP A 67 4.86 -6.16 -3.62
C ASP A 67 3.61 -5.35 -3.98
N ARG A 68 3.68 -4.01 -3.97
CA ARG A 68 2.54 -3.16 -4.40
C ARG A 68 2.22 -3.36 -5.88
N LEU A 69 3.23 -3.47 -6.73
CA LEU A 69 3.05 -3.76 -8.16
C LEU A 69 2.36 -5.12 -8.37
N ALA A 70 2.86 -6.16 -7.70
CA ALA A 70 2.28 -7.50 -7.77
C ALA A 70 0.83 -7.56 -7.24
N VAL A 71 0.53 -6.87 -6.15
CA VAL A 71 -0.85 -6.76 -5.62
C VAL A 71 -1.76 -6.03 -6.61
N GLY A 72 -1.29 -4.93 -7.21
CA GLY A 72 -2.04 -4.15 -8.18
C GLY A 72 -2.39 -4.94 -9.44
N GLU A 73 -1.42 -5.72 -9.98
CA GLU A 73 -1.64 -6.59 -11.13
C GLU A 73 -2.77 -7.61 -10.90
N ARG A 74 -2.88 -8.14 -9.67
CA ARG A 74 -3.87 -9.17 -9.31
C ARG A 74 -5.17 -8.59 -8.76
N LEU A 75 -5.30 -7.28 -8.66
CA LEU A 75 -6.48 -6.65 -8.06
C LEU A 75 -7.77 -6.99 -8.81
N ALA A 76 -7.69 -7.12 -10.14
CA ALA A 76 -8.82 -7.51 -10.98
C ALA A 76 -9.32 -8.94 -10.72
N ASP A 77 -8.45 -9.81 -10.19
CA ASP A 77 -8.75 -11.21 -9.90
C ASP A 77 -9.32 -11.41 -8.48
N LEU A 78 -9.27 -10.38 -7.63
CA LEU A 78 -9.79 -10.46 -6.27
C LEU A 78 -11.30 -10.28 -6.28
N PRO A 79 -12.07 -11.17 -5.60
CA PRO A 79 -13.49 -10.95 -5.41
C PRO A 79 -13.67 -9.64 -4.64
N ARG A 80 -14.50 -8.74 -5.15
CA ARG A 80 -14.94 -7.57 -4.40
C ARG A 80 -15.69 -8.07 -3.17
N SER A 81 -15.10 -7.92 -2.00
CA SER A 81 -15.78 -8.16 -0.73
C SER A 81 -17.02 -7.28 -0.66
N ALA A 82 -18.16 -7.88 -0.30
CA ALA A 82 -19.47 -7.24 -0.20
C ALA A 82 -19.57 -6.23 0.96
#